data_AF-A0A4P9ZM54-F1
#
_entry.id   AF-A0A4P9ZM54-F1
#
_cell.length_a   1.000
_cell.length_b   1.000
_cell.length_c   1.000
_cell.angle_alpha   90.00
_cell.angle_beta   90.00
_cell.angle_gamma   90.00
#
_symmetry.space_group_name_H-M   'P 1'
#
loop_
_entity.id
_entity.type
_entity.pdbx_description
1 polymer ?
#
loop_
_entity_poly.entity_id
_entity_poly.type
_entity_poly.pdbx_seq_one_letter_code
_entity_poly.pdbx_strand_id
1 'polypeptide(L)'
;MCIVFWYTCQDGPYKLVLASNRDEHLERVTKRADWWEFPHSDILAPRDLQAKVSGTWIGISKRGRIATLTNSHVEDTGNGRPIAGSGGSNSNSPGNANAPSAIAISTKISPTRPIHKLNLLGSPVAAAAGSPTTPAATHMLSLSSPPSRGILVRDFLEGVGESPLAYLQGMVQRREAPTYAGFNLLVGDLCQPTFAFLSNRSSTEPNVVRATPVHQVQAVSNGELNDPEWPRVQRGSLIFAE
;
A
#
# COMPACT_ATOMS: atom_id res chain seq x y z
N MET A 1 -11.58 7.02 0.42
CA MET A 1 -10.94 6.10 -0.54
C MET A 1 -9.44 6.31 -0.59
N CYS A 2 -8.69 5.21 -0.48
CA CYS A 2 -7.24 5.18 -0.64
C CYS A 2 -6.87 5.42 -2.11
N ILE A 3 -5.77 6.11 -2.35
CA ILE A 3 -5.17 6.35 -3.65
C ILE A 3 -3.66 6.32 -3.48
N VAL A 4 -2.98 5.79 -4.50
CA VAL A 4 -1.54 5.85 -4.62
C VAL A 4 -1.17 6.38 -5.99
N PHE A 5 -0.18 7.27 -6.01
CA PHE A 5 0.52 7.76 -7.18
C PHE A 5 1.96 7.30 -7.09
N TRP A 6 2.53 6.87 -8.20
CA TRP A 6 3.95 6.57 -8.26
C TRP A 6 4.54 6.90 -9.62
N TYR A 7 5.83 7.16 -9.61
CA TYR A 7 6.65 7.38 -10.79
C TYR A 7 7.98 6.67 -10.59
N THR A 8 8.39 5.88 -11.59
CA THR A 8 9.65 5.15 -11.57
C THR A 8 10.59 5.73 -12.61
N CYS A 9 11.88 5.79 -12.28
CA CYS A 9 12.89 6.40 -13.15
C CYS A 9 14.22 5.68 -12.97
N GLN A 10 14.81 5.17 -14.05
CA GLN A 10 16.08 4.46 -13.94
C GLN A 10 17.28 5.41 -13.90
N ASP A 11 17.22 6.54 -14.60
CA ASP A 11 18.37 7.45 -14.75
C ASP A 11 18.24 8.75 -13.96
N GLY A 12 17.13 8.94 -13.25
CA GLY A 12 16.86 10.12 -12.44
C GLY A 12 17.45 10.06 -11.02
N PRO A 13 17.41 11.21 -10.30
CA PRO A 13 17.90 11.31 -8.92
C PRO A 13 17.04 10.54 -7.91
N TYR A 14 15.79 10.21 -8.26
CA TYR A 14 14.89 9.36 -7.49
C TYR A 14 14.52 8.14 -8.33
N LYS A 15 14.75 6.92 -7.82
CA LYS A 15 14.34 5.68 -8.52
C LYS A 15 12.83 5.45 -8.45
N LEU A 16 12.21 5.98 -7.40
CA LEU A 16 10.78 5.96 -7.16
C LEU A 16 10.37 7.24 -6.43
N VAL A 17 9.32 7.87 -6.92
CA VAL A 17 8.51 8.84 -6.16
C VAL A 17 7.17 8.17 -5.88
N LEU A 18 6.70 8.19 -4.63
CA LEU A 18 5.45 7.53 -4.26
C LEU A 18 4.68 8.37 -3.24
N ALA A 19 3.41 8.67 -3.55
CA ALA A 19 2.50 9.34 -2.65
C ALA A 19 1.26 8.47 -2.46
N SER A 20 0.91 8.17 -1.22
CA SER A 20 -0.26 7.35 -0.93
C SER A 20 -1.06 7.94 0.23
N ASN A 21 -2.36 8.15 0.05
CA ASN A 21 -3.22 8.37 1.19
C ASN A 21 -3.75 7.03 1.71
N ARG A 22 -4.00 6.96 3.01
CA ARG A 22 -4.83 5.90 3.59
C ARG A 22 -6.10 6.52 4.10
N ASP A 23 -7.21 6.10 3.54
CA ASP A 23 -8.53 6.48 3.99
C ASP A 23 -9.27 5.23 4.49
N GLU A 24 -9.50 5.22 5.80
CA GLU A 24 -9.95 4.08 6.57
C GLU A 24 -10.71 4.60 7.80
N HIS A 25 -11.52 3.74 8.43
CA HIS A 25 -12.29 4.12 9.62
C HIS A 25 -11.44 4.86 10.67
N LEU A 26 -11.93 6.00 11.17
CA LEU A 26 -11.18 6.86 12.11
C LEU A 26 -10.78 6.12 13.39
N GLU A 27 -11.64 5.20 13.84
CA GLU A 27 -11.48 4.33 15.01
C GLU A 27 -10.52 3.16 14.78
N ARG A 28 -10.13 2.87 13.53
CA ARG A 28 -9.14 1.82 13.24
C ARG A 28 -7.77 2.26 13.72
N VAL A 29 -7.38 1.74 14.87
CA VAL A 29 -6.15 2.08 15.56
C VAL A 29 -4.94 1.62 14.75
N THR A 30 -3.97 2.52 14.58
CA THR A 30 -2.69 2.23 13.90
C THR A 30 -1.51 2.78 14.67
N LYS A 31 -0.36 2.11 14.55
CA LYS A 31 0.93 2.69 14.97
C LYS A 31 1.48 3.52 13.82
N ARG A 32 2.08 4.67 14.14
CA ARG A 32 2.85 5.48 13.18
C ARG A 32 4.00 4.66 12.59
N ALA A 33 4.49 5.11 11.44
CA ALA A 33 5.65 4.50 10.82
C ALA A 33 6.85 4.55 11.76
N ASP A 34 7.46 3.39 11.96
CA ASP A 34 8.64 3.18 12.77
C ASP A 34 9.31 1.89 12.29
N TRP A 35 10.57 1.67 12.68
CA TRP A 35 11.18 0.37 12.52
C TRP A 35 10.44 -0.64 13.40
N TRP A 36 10.11 -1.80 12.83
CA TRP A 36 9.42 -2.83 13.59
C TRP A 36 10.40 -3.52 14.54
N GLU A 37 9.83 -4.20 15.53
CA GLU A 37 10.61 -5.03 16.47
C GLU A 37 10.77 -6.44 15.89
N PHE A 38 11.66 -7.23 16.51
CA PHE A 38 11.81 -8.64 16.19
C PHE A 38 10.46 -9.39 16.24
N PRO A 39 10.14 -10.29 15.29
CA PRO A 39 11.03 -10.82 14.24
C PRO A 39 11.12 -9.98 12.96
N HIS A 40 10.34 -8.91 12.85
CA HIS A 40 10.15 -8.16 11.60
C HIS A 40 11.03 -6.88 11.53
N SER A 41 12.19 -6.87 12.17
CA SER A 41 13.01 -5.67 12.41
C SER A 41 13.66 -5.04 11.17
N ASP A 42 13.45 -5.65 10.01
CA ASP A 42 13.88 -5.13 8.71
C ASP A 42 12.86 -4.18 8.08
N ILE A 43 11.66 -4.04 8.66
CA ILE A 43 10.55 -3.26 8.10
C ILE A 43 10.45 -1.88 8.76
N LEU A 44 10.40 -0.83 7.93
CA LEU A 44 9.95 0.52 8.29
C LEU A 44 8.55 0.73 7.70
N ALA A 45 7.54 0.73 8.56
CA ALA A 45 6.15 0.86 8.13
C ALA A 45 5.24 1.28 9.30
N PRO A 46 4.11 1.96 9.04
CA PRO A 46 3.03 2.01 10.01
C PRO A 46 2.47 0.60 10.26
N ARG A 47 1.80 0.38 11.40
CA ARG A 47 1.20 -0.93 11.74
C ARG A 47 -0.29 -0.83 11.91
N ASP A 48 -1.01 -1.79 11.34
CA ASP A 48 -2.41 -2.03 11.71
C ASP A 48 -2.45 -2.75 13.06
N LEU A 49 -3.05 -2.10 14.07
CA LEU A 49 -3.15 -2.64 15.43
C LEU A 49 -4.50 -3.31 15.70
N GLN A 50 -5.45 -3.24 14.77
CA GLN A 50 -6.77 -3.84 14.92
C GLN A 50 -6.85 -5.25 14.32
N ALA A 51 -6.05 -5.53 13.29
CA ALA A 51 -6.03 -6.84 12.65
C ALA A 51 -5.48 -7.93 13.60
N LYS A 52 -6.09 -9.13 13.59
CA LYS A 52 -5.62 -10.31 14.36
C LYS A 52 -4.15 -10.66 14.06
N VAL A 53 -3.74 -10.45 12.81
CA VAL A 53 -2.35 -10.52 12.37
C VAL A 53 -1.95 -9.12 11.94
N SER A 54 -1.00 -8.52 12.65
CA SER A 54 -0.50 -7.19 12.33
C SER A 54 0.17 -7.17 10.96
N GLY A 55 -0.35 -6.31 10.09
CA GLY A 55 0.20 -6.03 8.77
C GLY A 55 0.38 -4.53 8.55
N THR A 56 0.68 -4.15 7.32
CA THR A 56 0.76 -2.76 6.89
C THR A 56 0.15 -2.57 5.51
N TRP A 57 -0.20 -1.33 5.18
CA TRP A 57 -0.66 -0.94 3.86
C TRP A 57 0.46 -0.30 3.02
N ILE A 58 1.57 0.09 3.64
CA ILE A 58 2.73 0.68 2.97
C ILE A 58 3.99 0.42 3.80
N GLY A 59 5.13 0.21 3.16
CA GLY A 59 6.38 0.10 3.89
C GLY A 59 7.58 -0.04 2.99
N ILE A 60 8.75 0.10 3.61
CA ILE A 60 10.06 -0.15 3.00
C ILE A 60 10.87 -1.05 3.92
N SER A 61 11.73 -1.90 3.36
CA SER A 61 12.68 -2.69 4.13
C SER A 61 14.09 -2.11 4.06
N LYS A 62 14.95 -2.48 5.02
CA LYS A 62 16.40 -2.15 5.00
C LYS A 62 17.10 -2.65 3.73
N ARG A 63 16.53 -3.63 3.04
CA ARG A 63 17.03 -4.21 1.78
C ARG A 63 16.52 -3.48 0.54
N GLY A 64 15.82 -2.36 0.70
CA GLY A 64 15.30 -1.58 -0.43
C GLY A 64 14.03 -2.15 -1.06
N ARG A 65 13.37 -3.13 -0.42
CA ARG A 65 12.05 -3.57 -0.88
C ARG A 65 11.01 -2.55 -0.49
N ILE A 66 10.08 -2.26 -1.39
CA ILE A 66 8.95 -1.36 -1.11
C ILE A 66 7.64 -2.02 -1.53
N ALA A 67 6.60 -1.82 -0.75
CA ALA A 67 5.27 -2.29 -1.08
C ALA A 67 4.20 -1.32 -0.61
N THR A 68 3.12 -1.25 -1.36
CA THR A 68 1.93 -0.47 -1.00
C THR A 68 0.67 -1.15 -1.52
N LEU A 69 -0.41 -0.97 -0.79
CA LEU A 69 -1.69 -1.64 -1.00
C LEU A 69 -2.82 -0.61 -0.98
N THR A 70 -3.70 -0.68 -1.98
CA THR A 70 -5.03 -0.05 -1.90
C THR A 70 -6.12 -1.11 -1.98
N ASN A 71 -7.32 -0.76 -1.49
CA ASN A 71 -8.50 -1.59 -1.71
C ASN A 71 -8.84 -1.60 -3.21
N SER A 72 -9.48 -2.66 -3.69
CA SER A 72 -10.20 -2.65 -4.98
C SER A 72 -11.68 -2.94 -4.73
N HIS A 73 -12.53 -2.07 -5.25
CA HIS A 73 -13.99 -2.21 -5.31
C HIS A 73 -14.46 -2.36 -6.75
N VAL A 74 -13.58 -2.81 -7.66
CA VAL A 74 -14.05 -3.34 -8.93
C VAL A 74 -14.88 -4.58 -8.58
N GLU A 75 -16.17 -4.37 -8.39
CA GLU A 75 -17.15 -5.45 -8.33
C GLU A 75 -17.17 -6.11 -9.72
N ASP A 76 -17.63 -7.35 -9.79
CA ASP A 76 -18.15 -7.91 -11.04
C ASP A 76 -19.38 -7.07 -11.46
N THR A 77 -19.17 -5.83 -11.90
CA THR A 77 -20.26 -4.89 -12.16
C THR A 77 -20.96 -5.27 -13.45
N GLY A 78 -22.09 -5.96 -13.31
CA GLY A 78 -23.31 -5.42 -13.89
C GLY A 78 -23.74 -4.18 -13.08
N ASN A 79 -23.34 -2.99 -13.54
CA ASN A 79 -23.85 -1.64 -13.20
C ASN A 79 -23.42 -0.93 -11.89
N GLY A 80 -22.80 0.26 -12.05
CA GLY A 80 -23.12 1.48 -11.27
C GLY A 80 -22.04 2.06 -10.35
N ARG A 81 -21.12 2.90 -10.85
CA ARG A 81 -20.09 3.63 -10.07
C ARG A 81 -20.62 4.97 -9.49
N PRO A 82 -20.35 5.33 -8.20
CA PRO A 82 -20.62 6.67 -7.67
C PRO A 82 -19.44 7.66 -7.78
N ILE A 83 -19.80 8.95 -7.87
CA ILE A 83 -19.01 10.12 -8.33
C ILE A 83 -18.07 10.72 -7.25
N ALA A 84 -16.90 11.22 -7.69
CA ALA A 84 -15.86 11.86 -6.89
C ALA A 84 -16.12 13.35 -6.57
N GLY A 85 -15.78 13.79 -5.34
CA GLY A 85 -15.73 15.21 -4.93
C GLY A 85 -14.32 15.78 -4.70
N SER A 86 -14.17 17.07 -5.02
CA SER A 86 -13.08 18.10 -4.93
C SER A 86 -12.13 18.07 -3.72
N GLY A 87 -10.91 18.65 -3.67
CA GLY A 87 -10.11 19.55 -4.51
C GLY A 87 -9.55 20.73 -3.68
N GLY A 88 -8.21 20.98 -3.65
CA GLY A 88 -7.60 22.20 -3.05
C GLY A 88 -6.06 22.20 -2.95
N SER A 89 -5.39 23.28 -3.40
CA SER A 89 -3.97 23.42 -3.80
C SER A 89 -3.05 24.17 -2.79
N ASN A 90 -1.71 24.01 -2.87
CA ASN A 90 -0.69 25.10 -3.03
C ASN A 90 0.80 24.75 -2.72
N SER A 91 1.66 24.94 -3.75
CA SER A 91 3.00 25.60 -3.92
C SER A 91 4.21 25.55 -2.93
N ASN A 92 5.36 25.13 -3.52
CA ASN A 92 6.79 25.63 -3.51
C ASN A 92 7.65 25.70 -2.22
N SER A 93 8.99 25.53 -2.15
CA SER A 93 10.15 25.00 -2.95
C SER A 93 11.38 24.89 -1.95
N PRO A 94 12.68 24.77 -2.34
CA PRO A 94 13.48 23.53 -2.19
C PRO A 94 14.77 23.64 -1.33
N GLY A 95 15.42 22.51 -1.02
CA GLY A 95 16.76 22.49 -0.36
C GLY A 95 17.44 21.12 -0.18
N ASN A 96 18.23 20.74 -1.19
CA ASN A 96 19.48 19.93 -1.31
C ASN A 96 19.91 18.74 -0.38
N ALA A 97 20.34 17.66 -1.07
CA ALA A 97 21.47 16.72 -0.86
C ALA A 97 21.35 15.37 -0.08
N ASN A 98 21.33 14.30 -0.88
CA ASN A 98 21.98 12.96 -0.79
C ASN A 98 21.78 12.01 0.41
N ALA A 99 20.82 11.11 0.23
CA ALA A 99 20.74 9.70 0.67
C ALA A 99 19.97 8.93 -0.43
N PRO A 100 19.94 7.58 -0.55
CA PRO A 100 19.15 6.92 -1.60
C PRO A 100 17.67 7.34 -1.50
N SER A 101 17.24 8.17 -2.45
CA SER A 101 16.08 9.01 -2.27
C SER A 101 14.80 8.31 -2.72
N ALA A 102 14.00 7.84 -1.76
CA ALA A 102 12.59 7.55 -1.96
C ALA A 102 11.79 8.38 -0.95
N ILE A 103 10.88 9.21 -1.45
CA ILE A 103 9.92 9.92 -0.59
C ILE A 103 8.64 9.10 -0.63
N ALA A 104 8.31 8.46 0.49
CA ALA A 104 7.01 7.83 0.71
C ALA A 104 6.22 8.72 1.68
N ILE A 105 5.37 9.59 1.14
CA ILE A 105 4.48 10.42 1.96
C ILE A 105 3.17 9.67 2.14
N SER A 106 2.89 9.22 3.37
CA SER A 106 1.55 8.78 3.77
C SER A 106 0.93 9.79 4.73
N THR A 107 0.05 10.64 4.21
CA THR A 107 -0.73 11.57 5.02
C THR A 107 -2.08 10.94 5.38
N LYS A 108 -2.38 10.90 6.68
CA LYS A 108 -3.77 10.82 7.15
C LYS A 108 -4.34 12.22 6.93
N ILE A 109 -5.29 12.39 6.01
CA ILE A 109 -5.93 13.69 5.79
C ILE A 109 -6.78 13.99 7.02
N SER A 110 -6.24 14.81 7.94
CA SER A 110 -7.02 15.51 8.96
C SER A 110 -7.00 17.00 8.58
N PRO A 111 -8.16 17.67 8.47
CA PRO A 111 -8.27 18.95 7.77
C PRO A 111 -7.67 20.18 8.48
N THR A 112 -6.82 20.05 9.52
CA THR A 112 -6.54 21.21 10.40
C THR A 112 -5.11 21.48 10.90
N ARG A 113 -4.00 20.89 10.39
CA ARG A 113 -2.64 21.35 10.80
C ARG A 113 -1.53 21.25 9.72
N PRO A 114 -0.61 22.24 9.62
CA PRO A 114 0.56 22.18 8.77
C PRO A 114 1.67 21.29 9.36
N ILE A 115 2.45 20.66 8.49
CA ILE A 115 3.49 19.68 8.83
C ILE A 115 4.82 20.41 9.10
N HIS A 116 5.29 20.38 10.35
CA HIS A 116 6.68 20.68 10.69
C HIS A 116 7.45 19.37 11.00
N LYS A 117 8.65 19.26 10.39
CA LYS A 117 9.79 18.38 10.67
C LYS A 117 9.55 17.06 11.44
N LEU A 118 9.90 15.96 10.78
CA LEU A 118 10.04 14.63 11.36
C LEU A 118 11.26 14.59 12.30
N ASN A 119 11.01 14.62 13.61
CA ASN A 119 11.98 14.26 14.66
C ASN A 119 11.41 13.06 15.44
N LEU A 120 12.15 11.95 15.47
CA LEU A 120 11.84 10.74 16.24
C LEU A 120 12.68 10.74 17.54
N LEU A 121 12.04 11.01 18.67
CA LEU A 121 12.56 10.73 20.02
C LEU A 121 11.51 9.89 20.75
N GLY A 122 11.95 8.74 21.28
CA GLY A 122 11.09 7.69 21.82
C GLY A 122 10.81 7.75 23.32
N SER A 123 9.86 6.93 23.77
CA SER A 123 9.89 6.07 24.99
C SER A 123 8.55 5.34 25.17
N PRO A 124 8.50 4.17 25.86
CA PRO A 124 7.45 3.16 25.71
C PRO A 124 6.46 3.09 26.89
N VAL A 125 5.27 2.51 26.68
CA VAL A 125 4.38 2.02 27.78
C VAL A 125 3.70 0.70 27.37
N ALA A 126 3.52 -0.14 28.40
CA ALA A 126 3.37 -1.59 28.47
C ALA A 126 2.04 -2.23 28.01
N ALA A 127 2.13 -3.55 27.82
CA ALA A 127 1.08 -4.52 27.47
C ALA A 127 0.26 -5.01 28.68
N ALA A 128 -0.96 -5.50 28.43
CA ALA A 128 -1.68 -6.38 29.35
C ALA A 128 -2.43 -7.48 28.57
N ALA A 129 -2.34 -8.71 29.07
CA ALA A 129 -2.81 -9.96 28.48
C ALA A 129 -4.17 -10.41 29.04
N GLY A 130 -4.88 -11.26 28.29
CA GLY A 130 -6.05 -12.02 28.76
C GLY A 130 -6.38 -13.17 27.80
N SER A 131 -6.38 -14.39 28.33
CA SER A 131 -6.51 -15.69 27.64
C SER A 131 -7.98 -16.19 27.55
N PRO A 132 -8.27 -17.25 26.76
CA PRO A 132 -9.57 -17.48 26.11
C PRO A 132 -10.40 -18.61 26.72
N THR A 133 -11.68 -18.67 26.33
CA THR A 133 -12.55 -19.85 26.53
C THR A 133 -13.32 -20.17 25.25
N THR A 134 -13.18 -21.40 24.75
CA THR A 134 -13.94 -22.00 23.63
C THR A 134 -15.15 -22.77 24.18
N PRO A 135 -16.21 -22.99 23.39
CA PRO A 135 -16.51 -24.39 23.07
C PRO A 135 -17.02 -24.67 21.65
N ALA A 136 -16.64 -25.88 21.21
CA ALA A 136 -17.34 -26.90 20.42
C ALA A 136 -18.03 -26.57 19.07
N ALA A 137 -17.67 -27.41 18.08
CA ALA A 137 -18.02 -27.35 16.67
C ALA A 137 -19.38 -27.99 16.31
N THR A 138 -19.99 -27.50 15.23
CA THR A 138 -20.95 -28.24 14.39
C THR A 138 -20.80 -27.73 12.95
N HIS A 139 -20.73 -28.66 11.99
CA HIS A 139 -20.39 -28.44 10.58
C HIS A 139 -21.21 -27.35 9.86
N MET A 140 -20.56 -26.29 9.39
CA MET A 140 -21.03 -25.36 8.35
C MET A 140 -19.85 -24.96 7.46
N LEU A 141 -20.08 -24.85 6.14
CA LEU A 141 -19.14 -24.32 5.13
C LEU A 141 -18.40 -23.09 5.69
N SER A 142 -17.07 -23.11 5.67
CA SER A 142 -16.20 -22.17 6.38
C SER A 142 -16.54 -20.69 6.11
N LEU A 143 -17.33 -20.09 6.99
CA LEU A 143 -17.60 -18.64 7.09
C LEU A 143 -16.39 -17.91 7.73
N SER A 144 -15.18 -18.25 7.31
CA SER A 144 -13.98 -17.52 7.74
C SER A 144 -13.87 -16.22 6.95
N SER A 145 -13.85 -15.07 7.63
CA SER A 145 -13.57 -13.79 6.98
C SER A 145 -12.25 -13.86 6.19
N PRO A 146 -12.14 -13.21 5.02
CA PRO A 146 -10.92 -13.22 4.23
C PRO A 146 -9.68 -12.78 5.06
N PRO A 147 -8.48 -13.30 4.75
CA PRO A 147 -7.26 -12.88 5.43
C PRO A 147 -6.99 -11.38 5.30
N SER A 148 -6.26 -10.82 6.27
CA SER A 148 -5.82 -9.43 6.22
C SER A 148 -4.84 -9.22 5.05
N ARG A 149 -5.20 -8.35 4.10
CA ARG A 149 -4.34 -8.01 2.95
C ARG A 149 -3.03 -7.30 3.35
N GLY A 150 -2.98 -6.69 4.53
CA GLY A 150 -1.75 -6.06 5.03
C GLY A 150 -0.61 -7.06 5.27
N ILE A 151 -0.92 -8.37 5.28
CA ILE A 151 0.06 -9.45 5.31
C ILE A 151 0.86 -9.52 4.00
N LEU A 152 0.23 -9.22 2.86
CA LEU A 152 0.87 -9.28 1.53
C LEU A 152 2.00 -8.26 1.41
N VAL A 153 1.81 -7.08 2.02
CA VAL A 153 2.83 -6.02 2.08
C VAL A 153 3.97 -6.45 2.99
N ARG A 154 3.65 -6.94 4.19
CA ARG A 154 4.66 -7.42 5.14
C ARG A 154 5.51 -8.54 4.53
N ASP A 155 4.87 -9.60 4.05
CA ASP A 155 5.55 -10.81 3.55
C ASP A 155 6.50 -10.48 2.38
N PHE A 156 6.10 -9.57 1.49
CA PHE A 156 7.00 -9.08 0.43
C PHE A 156 8.23 -8.34 1.00
N LEU A 157 8.03 -7.45 1.97
CA LEU A 157 9.09 -6.63 2.57
C LEU A 157 10.12 -7.48 3.33
N GLU A 158 9.68 -8.59 3.92
CA GLU A 158 10.55 -9.56 4.61
C GLU A 158 11.29 -10.50 3.66
N GLY A 159 10.68 -10.79 2.51
CA GLY A 159 11.22 -11.71 1.52
C GLY A 159 12.66 -11.37 1.10
N VAL A 160 13.40 -12.40 0.69
CA VAL A 160 14.79 -12.29 0.24
C VAL A 160 14.95 -12.97 -1.11
N GLY A 161 15.72 -12.36 -2.00
CA GLY A 161 16.16 -12.98 -3.26
C GLY A 161 15.10 -13.10 -4.37
N GLU A 162 13.81 -12.96 -4.05
CA GLU A 162 12.73 -13.02 -5.06
C GLU A 162 12.47 -11.66 -5.72
N SER A 163 12.36 -11.60 -7.06
CA SER A 163 12.03 -10.34 -7.74
C SER A 163 10.58 -9.90 -7.50
N PRO A 164 10.24 -8.61 -7.63
CA PRO A 164 8.86 -8.12 -7.48
C PRO A 164 7.87 -8.82 -8.42
N LEU A 165 8.30 -9.09 -9.66
CA LEU A 165 7.51 -9.80 -10.66
C LEU A 165 7.26 -11.26 -10.25
N ALA A 166 8.32 -11.96 -9.81
CA ALA A 166 8.22 -13.36 -9.39
C ALA A 166 7.30 -13.53 -8.17
N TYR A 167 7.38 -12.64 -7.18
CA TYR A 167 6.50 -12.66 -6.01
C TYR A 167 5.01 -12.63 -6.40
N LEU A 168 4.62 -11.68 -7.26
CA LEU A 168 3.24 -11.55 -7.70
C LEU A 168 2.82 -12.69 -8.62
N GLN A 169 3.68 -13.14 -9.53
CA GLN A 169 3.40 -14.29 -10.39
C GLN A 169 3.19 -15.57 -9.58
N GLY A 170 4.01 -15.78 -8.54
CA GLY A 170 3.87 -16.89 -7.62
C GLY A 170 2.53 -16.86 -6.89
N MET A 171 2.09 -15.69 -6.41
CA MET A 171 0.78 -15.52 -5.77
C MET A 171 -0.38 -15.92 -6.71
N VAL A 172 -0.31 -15.55 -7.99
CA VAL A 172 -1.32 -15.90 -9.00
C VAL A 172 -1.25 -17.40 -9.31
N GLN A 173 -0.06 -17.95 -9.53
CA GLN A 173 0.15 -19.36 -9.87
C GLN A 173 -0.32 -20.29 -8.75
N ARG A 174 -0.07 -19.93 -7.49
CA ARG A 174 -0.54 -20.67 -6.29
C ARG A 174 -2.03 -20.43 -5.97
N ARG A 175 -2.72 -19.60 -6.75
CA ARG A 175 -4.14 -19.21 -6.56
C ARG A 175 -4.42 -18.58 -5.19
N GLU A 176 -3.46 -17.82 -4.66
CA GLU A 176 -3.58 -17.12 -3.39
C GLU A 176 -4.38 -15.81 -3.53
N ALA A 177 -4.19 -15.08 -4.63
CA ALA A 177 -4.81 -13.76 -4.84
C ALA A 177 -6.35 -13.73 -4.71
N PRO A 178 -7.11 -14.73 -5.20
CA PRO A 178 -8.57 -14.76 -5.04
C PRO A 178 -9.06 -15.01 -3.60
N THR A 179 -8.19 -15.50 -2.70
CA THR A 179 -8.56 -15.78 -1.29
C THR A 179 -8.67 -14.50 -0.45
N TYR A 180 -8.09 -13.41 -0.93
CA TYR A 180 -8.17 -12.09 -0.29
C TYR A 180 -9.38 -11.29 -0.82
N ALA A 181 -9.86 -10.35 -0.01
CA ALA A 181 -10.75 -9.30 -0.48
C ALA A 181 -10.10 -8.48 -1.62
N GLY A 182 -10.89 -7.71 -2.38
CA GLY A 182 -10.38 -6.94 -3.52
C GLY A 182 -9.23 -5.99 -3.15
N PHE A 183 -8.14 -6.02 -3.89
CA PHE A 183 -6.93 -5.25 -3.65
C PHE A 183 -6.20 -4.87 -4.94
N ASN A 184 -5.44 -3.79 -4.83
CA ASN A 184 -4.38 -3.42 -5.74
C ASN A 184 -3.06 -3.43 -4.94
N LEU A 185 -2.05 -4.12 -5.45
CA LEU A 185 -0.76 -4.32 -4.79
C LEU A 185 0.36 -3.89 -5.73
N LEU A 186 1.13 -2.89 -5.31
CA LEU A 186 2.38 -2.48 -5.94
C LEU A 186 3.54 -2.95 -5.07
N VAL A 187 4.48 -3.66 -5.66
CA VAL A 187 5.73 -4.11 -5.04
C VAL A 187 6.92 -3.67 -5.87
N GLY A 188 8.06 -3.45 -5.23
CA GLY A 188 9.27 -3.02 -5.90
C GLY A 188 10.56 -3.34 -5.15
N ASP A 189 11.64 -3.36 -5.91
CA ASP A 189 13.01 -3.43 -5.42
C ASP A 189 13.72 -2.14 -5.86
N LEU A 190 14.22 -1.37 -4.89
CA LEU A 190 14.91 -0.10 -5.15
C LEU A 190 16.41 -0.31 -5.46
N CYS A 191 17.00 -1.42 -5.03
CA CYS A 191 18.37 -1.79 -5.35
C CYS A 191 18.48 -2.24 -6.81
N GLN A 192 17.47 -2.97 -7.29
CA GLN A 192 17.27 -3.29 -8.69
C GLN A 192 15.92 -2.68 -9.13
N PRO A 193 15.91 -1.45 -9.69
CA PRO A 193 14.71 -0.59 -9.85
C PRO A 193 13.65 -1.22 -10.76
N THR A 194 12.96 -2.20 -10.20
CA THR A 194 11.99 -3.07 -10.82
C THR A 194 10.77 -3.06 -9.94
N PHE A 195 9.61 -2.98 -10.58
CA PHE A 195 8.34 -2.79 -9.91
C PHE A 195 7.29 -3.59 -10.63
N ALA A 196 6.39 -4.18 -9.86
CA ALA A 196 5.31 -4.98 -10.39
C ALA A 196 4.02 -4.65 -9.66
N PHE A 197 2.93 -4.70 -10.41
CA PHE A 197 1.59 -4.36 -9.98
C PHE A 197 0.66 -5.54 -10.21
N LEU A 198 -0.23 -5.79 -9.25
CA LEU A 198 -1.30 -6.79 -9.35
C LEU A 198 -2.59 -6.21 -8.80
N SER A 199 -3.66 -6.32 -9.57
CA SER A 199 -5.02 -6.24 -9.04
C SER A 199 -5.64 -7.63 -9.03
N ASN A 200 -6.19 -8.07 -7.90
CA ASN A 200 -6.97 -9.31 -7.86
C ASN A 200 -8.44 -9.13 -8.30
N ARG A 201 -8.87 -7.87 -8.51
CA ARG A 201 -10.19 -7.50 -9.02
C ARG A 201 -10.01 -6.47 -10.12
N SER A 202 -10.11 -6.92 -11.37
CA SER A 202 -10.14 -6.08 -12.55
C SER A 202 -11.28 -6.58 -13.43
N SER A 203 -11.97 -5.64 -14.07
CA SER A 203 -13.07 -5.87 -15.01
C SER A 203 -12.58 -6.42 -16.35
N THR A 204 -11.31 -6.18 -16.68
CA THR A 204 -10.70 -6.61 -17.95
C THR A 204 -9.78 -7.81 -17.75
N GLU A 205 -8.96 -7.80 -16.70
CA GLU A 205 -7.86 -8.76 -16.53
C GLU A 205 -7.53 -9.01 -15.05
N PRO A 206 -8.39 -9.73 -14.29
CA PRO A 206 -8.11 -9.99 -12.89
C PRO A 206 -6.90 -10.92 -12.73
N ASN A 207 -6.09 -10.67 -11.71
CA ASN A 207 -4.88 -11.44 -11.40
C ASN A 207 -3.79 -11.37 -12.49
N VAL A 208 -3.79 -10.32 -13.32
CA VAL A 208 -2.69 -10.07 -14.25
C VAL A 208 -1.61 -9.23 -13.57
N VAL A 209 -0.38 -9.74 -13.61
CA VAL A 209 0.80 -9.05 -13.10
C VAL A 209 1.38 -8.16 -14.19
N ARG A 210 1.60 -6.88 -13.86
CA ARG A 210 2.14 -5.89 -14.79
C ARG A 210 3.46 -5.35 -14.27
N ALA A 211 4.52 -5.41 -15.07
CA ALA A 211 5.69 -4.58 -14.82
C ALA A 211 5.28 -3.11 -15.00
N THR A 212 5.72 -2.22 -14.11
CA THR A 212 5.32 -0.81 -14.23
C THR A 212 6.22 -0.09 -15.25
N PRO A 213 5.66 0.70 -16.18
CA PRO A 213 6.45 1.50 -17.11
C PRO A 213 7.39 2.47 -16.37
N VAL A 214 8.59 2.68 -16.92
CA VAL A 214 9.54 3.71 -16.46
C VAL A 214 9.15 5.05 -17.09
N HIS A 215 9.42 6.15 -16.40
CA HIS A 215 9.15 7.52 -16.84
C HIS A 215 7.66 7.85 -17.06
N GLN A 216 6.77 7.07 -16.46
CA GLN A 216 5.33 7.33 -16.52
C GLN A 216 4.75 7.42 -15.11
N VAL A 217 3.96 8.47 -14.87
CA VAL A 217 3.14 8.53 -13.65
C VAL A 217 2.06 7.45 -13.75
N GLN A 218 1.91 6.70 -12.68
CA GLN A 218 0.90 5.68 -12.53
C GLN A 218 0.09 5.99 -11.27
N ALA A 219 -1.18 5.65 -11.29
CA ALA A 219 -2.08 5.92 -10.20
C ALA A 219 -3.16 4.87 -10.08
N VAL A 220 -3.50 4.49 -8.85
CA VAL A 220 -4.63 3.60 -8.59
C VAL A 220 -5.32 3.99 -7.30
N SER A 221 -6.65 3.95 -7.31
CA SER A 221 -7.49 4.10 -6.13
C SER A 221 -8.19 2.78 -5.83
N ASN A 222 -9.52 2.75 -5.80
CA ASN A 222 -10.28 1.51 -5.63
C ASN A 222 -10.75 0.88 -6.94
N GLY A 223 -10.28 1.40 -8.08
CA GLY A 223 -10.69 0.98 -9.42
C GLY A 223 -9.53 0.35 -10.18
N GLU A 224 -9.57 0.47 -11.51
CA GLU A 224 -8.52 0.02 -12.39
C GLU A 224 -7.24 0.88 -12.26
N LEU A 225 -6.12 0.31 -12.70
CA LEU A 225 -4.88 1.05 -12.85
C LEU A 225 -5.07 2.18 -13.89
N ASN A 226 -4.74 3.42 -13.50
CA ASN A 226 -4.91 4.62 -14.31
C ASN A 226 -6.34 4.83 -14.83
N ASP A 227 -7.34 4.44 -14.04
CA ASP A 227 -8.76 4.55 -14.42
C ASP A 227 -9.11 5.97 -14.91
N PRO A 228 -9.42 6.15 -16.20
CA PRO A 228 -9.70 7.47 -16.76
C PRO A 228 -11.03 8.02 -16.27
N GLU A 229 -11.95 7.19 -15.80
CA GLU A 229 -13.26 7.65 -15.32
C GLU A 229 -13.19 8.17 -13.88
N TRP A 230 -12.03 8.05 -13.21
CA TRP A 230 -11.86 8.49 -11.84
C TRP A 230 -11.21 9.88 -11.79
N PRO A 231 -11.96 10.96 -11.48
CA PRO A 231 -11.43 12.33 -11.56
C PRO A 231 -10.24 12.60 -10.64
N ARG A 232 -10.17 11.93 -9.48
CA ARG A 232 -9.03 12.03 -8.53
C ARG A 232 -7.77 11.38 -9.07
N VAL A 233 -7.89 10.29 -9.83
CA VAL A 233 -6.76 9.64 -10.51
C VAL A 233 -6.24 10.59 -11.59
N GLN A 234 -7.11 11.08 -12.47
CA GLN A 234 -6.70 12.02 -13.53
C GLN A 234 -6.06 13.30 -12.97
N ARG A 235 -6.79 14.02 -12.11
CA ARG A 235 -6.32 15.29 -11.56
C ARG A 235 -5.08 15.11 -10.69
N GLY A 236 -5.03 14.05 -9.88
CA GLY A 236 -3.90 13.77 -9.01
C GLY A 236 -2.65 13.40 -9.81
N SER A 237 -2.78 12.64 -10.91
CA SER A 237 -1.65 12.30 -11.77
C SER A 237 -1.03 13.53 -12.45
N LEU A 238 -1.85 14.50 -12.85
CA LEU A 238 -1.35 15.76 -13.40
C LEU A 238 -0.56 16.54 -12.33
N ILE A 239 -1.13 16.72 -11.14
CA ILE A 239 -0.46 17.42 -10.03
C ILE A 239 0.81 16.70 -9.58
N PHE A 240 0.83 15.36 -9.64
CA PHE A 240 2.01 14.56 -9.27
C PHE A 240 3.12 14.64 -10.32
N ALA A 241 2.78 14.93 -11.57
CA ALA A 241 3.75 15.07 -12.66
C ALA A 241 4.42 16.46 -12.70
N GLU A 242 3.79 17.48 -12.13
CA GLU A 242 4.31 18.85 -11.96
C GLU A 242 5.37 18.92 -10.86
#